data_AF-A0A139LT79-F1
#
_entry.id   AF-A0A139LT79-F1
#
_cell.length_a   1.000
_cell.length_b   1.000
_cell.length_c   1.000
_cell.angle_alpha   90.00
_cell.angle_beta   90.00
_cell.angle_gamma   90.00
#
_symmetry.space_group_name_H-M   'P 1'
#
loop_
_entity.id
_entity.type
_entity.pdbx_description
1 polymer ?
#
loop_
_entity_poly.entity_id
_entity_poly.type
_entity_poly.pdbx_seq_one_letter_code
_entity_poly.pdbx_strand_id
1 'polypeptide(L)'
;MRTFIIIVCALFMISCNQHTANHDNTTCRIDLKKVDSPSFYDYFSKIEITPLESSKESLIKDVTEYTYHAGKLYIFDRDQKKIFVFDNEGKLFNIINKCGNGPGEYSDLSDFRFNPSTGDLELLSPMGGIFRYDSLGQDFKGNISLPLKVSAAHRFIALNKNTYLFFCEARKGNKMVVYDIDQKKIISEMYDLPRFLFF
;
A
#
# COMPACT_ATOMS: atom_id res chain seq x y z
N MET A 1 12.30 -46.69 48.34
CA MET A 1 11.81 -45.32 47.99
C MET A 1 12.86 -44.48 47.28
N ARG A 2 14.08 -44.31 47.80
CA ARG A 2 15.16 -43.55 47.13
C ARG A 2 15.51 -44.04 45.72
N THR A 3 15.61 -45.35 45.51
CA THR A 3 15.88 -45.95 44.19
C THR A 3 14.73 -45.78 43.20
N PHE A 4 13.47 -45.75 43.68
CA PHE A 4 12.30 -45.55 42.83
C PHE A 4 12.21 -44.10 42.31
N ILE A 5 12.58 -43.13 43.14
CA ILE A 5 12.65 -41.70 42.77
C ILE A 5 13.71 -41.47 41.68
N ILE A 6 14.86 -42.15 41.76
CA ILE A 6 15.93 -42.02 40.75
C ILE A 6 15.47 -42.54 39.38
N ILE A 7 14.71 -43.63 39.33
CA ILE A 7 14.18 -44.21 38.09
C ILE A 7 13.11 -43.29 37.46
N VAL A 8 12.23 -42.69 38.29
CA VAL A 8 11.23 -41.73 37.81
C VAL A 8 11.89 -40.44 37.29
N CYS A 9 12.93 -39.92 37.95
CA CYS A 9 13.69 -38.76 37.44
C CYS A 9 14.45 -39.07 36.14
N ALA A 10 14.95 -40.29 35.96
CA ALA A 10 15.61 -40.69 34.71
C ALA A 10 14.63 -40.76 33.52
N LEU A 11 13.36 -41.10 33.76
CA LEU A 11 12.32 -41.14 32.72
C LEU A 11 11.91 -39.73 32.23
N PHE A 12 12.06 -38.68 33.04
CA PHE A 12 11.81 -37.29 32.63
C PHE A 12 12.88 -36.71 31.69
N MET A 13 14.07 -37.31 31.63
CA MET A 13 15.18 -36.81 30.80
C MET A 13 15.09 -37.28 29.33
N ILE A 14 14.18 -38.21 29.00
CA ILE A 14 14.02 -38.76 27.64
C ILE A 14 12.95 -38.00 26.84
N SER A 15 12.18 -37.10 27.47
CA SER A 15 11.06 -36.40 26.82
C SER A 15 11.46 -35.15 26.03
N CYS A 16 12.72 -34.74 26.04
CA CYS A 16 13.20 -33.66 25.18
C CYS A 16 13.71 -34.23 23.85
N ASN A 17 12.81 -34.84 23.09
CA ASN A 17 13.02 -34.92 21.65
C ASN A 17 12.43 -33.63 21.09
N GLN A 18 13.26 -32.59 20.91
CA GLN A 18 12.88 -31.50 20.04
C GLN A 18 12.67 -32.10 18.67
N HIS A 19 11.41 -32.41 18.35
CA HIS A 19 10.97 -32.43 16.97
C HIS A 19 11.18 -30.99 16.49
N THR A 20 12.40 -30.67 16.06
CA THR A 20 12.59 -29.68 15.03
C THR A 20 11.80 -30.24 13.87
N ALA A 21 10.52 -29.85 13.79
CA ALA A 21 9.84 -29.85 12.52
C ALA A 21 10.80 -29.09 11.62
N ASN A 22 11.51 -29.83 10.75
CA ASN A 22 12.00 -29.29 9.50
C ASN A 22 10.72 -28.90 8.75
N HIS A 23 10.12 -27.78 9.16
CA HIS A 23 9.53 -26.92 8.19
C HIS A 23 10.67 -26.70 7.21
N ASP A 24 10.55 -27.29 6.03
CA ASP A 24 11.22 -26.79 4.84
C ASP A 24 10.81 -25.32 4.73
N ASN A 25 11.47 -24.48 5.51
CA ASN A 25 11.62 -23.07 5.26
C ASN A 25 12.52 -23.03 4.04
N THR A 26 11.97 -23.35 2.86
CA THR A 26 12.57 -23.03 1.57
C THR A 26 12.64 -21.52 1.50
N THR A 27 13.63 -20.98 2.20
CA THR A 27 13.99 -19.58 2.20
C THR A 27 14.66 -19.38 0.86
N CYS A 28 13.93 -18.79 -0.08
CA CYS A 28 14.50 -18.37 -1.34
C CYS A 28 15.52 -17.25 -1.03
N ARG A 29 16.82 -17.56 -1.17
CA ARG A 29 17.90 -16.60 -0.97
C ARG A 29 18.26 -16.03 -2.33
N ILE A 30 18.06 -14.72 -2.49
CA ILE A 30 18.50 -13.99 -3.68
C ILE A 30 19.91 -13.49 -3.39
N ASP A 31 20.90 -13.98 -4.14
CA ASP A 31 22.26 -13.46 -4.06
C ASP A 31 22.41 -12.21 -4.91
N LEU A 32 22.36 -11.04 -4.28
CA LEU A 32 22.51 -9.75 -4.95
C LEU A 32 23.90 -9.52 -5.57
N LYS A 33 24.90 -10.36 -5.26
CA LYS A 33 26.22 -10.30 -5.89
C LYS A 33 26.29 -11.09 -7.20
N LYS A 34 25.39 -12.06 -7.37
CA LYS A 34 25.28 -12.85 -8.59
C LYS A 34 24.27 -12.18 -9.51
N VAL A 35 24.74 -11.15 -10.22
CA VAL A 35 23.92 -10.44 -11.21
C VAL A 35 24.09 -11.15 -12.55
N ASP A 36 23.07 -11.92 -12.95
CA ASP A 36 22.89 -12.24 -14.36
C ASP A 36 22.56 -10.91 -15.07
N SER A 37 23.16 -10.66 -16.25
CA SER A 37 22.93 -9.46 -17.07
C SER A 37 22.05 -9.81 -18.28
N PRO A 38 20.76 -10.13 -18.05
CA PRO A 38 19.81 -10.41 -19.11
C PRO A 38 19.68 -9.22 -20.06
N SER A 39 19.45 -9.51 -21.33
CA SER A 39 19.07 -8.49 -22.31
C SER A 39 17.72 -7.91 -21.93
N PHE A 40 17.50 -6.63 -22.26
CA PHE A 40 16.18 -6.01 -22.17
C PHE A 40 15.09 -6.87 -22.86
N TYR A 41 15.44 -7.47 -24.00
CA TYR A 41 14.55 -8.28 -24.82
C TYR A 41 14.26 -9.67 -24.22
N ASP A 42 14.97 -10.08 -23.17
CA ASP A 42 14.65 -11.31 -22.44
C ASP A 42 13.36 -11.15 -21.62
N TYR A 43 12.96 -9.89 -21.33
CA TYR A 43 11.79 -9.58 -20.50
C TYR A 43 10.70 -8.79 -21.23
N PHE A 44 11.10 -7.92 -22.17
CA PHE A 44 10.18 -6.97 -22.79
C PHE A 44 10.16 -7.14 -24.31
N SER A 45 8.96 -7.28 -24.87
CA SER A 45 8.77 -7.44 -26.32
C SER A 45 8.76 -6.11 -27.09
N LYS A 46 8.52 -4.98 -26.42
CA LYS A 46 8.38 -3.65 -27.04
C LYS A 46 8.63 -2.52 -26.05
N ILE A 47 9.12 -1.38 -26.55
CA ILE A 47 9.16 -0.09 -25.85
C ILE A 47 8.28 0.89 -26.64
N GLU A 48 7.44 1.64 -25.93
CA GLU A 48 6.62 2.72 -26.48
C GLU A 48 6.86 4.00 -25.68
N ILE A 49 6.83 5.14 -26.38
CA ILE A 49 6.91 6.46 -25.78
C ILE A 49 5.64 7.21 -26.17
N THR A 50 4.80 7.51 -25.18
CA THR A 50 3.56 8.28 -25.37
C THR A 50 3.76 9.68 -24.79
N PRO A 51 3.85 10.73 -25.61
CA PRO A 51 3.94 12.10 -25.12
C PRO A 51 2.60 12.51 -24.51
N LEU A 52 2.62 13.03 -23.28
CA LEU A 52 1.43 13.55 -22.64
C LEU A 52 1.13 14.98 -23.12
N GLU A 53 -0.15 15.30 -23.26
CA GLU A 53 -0.62 16.65 -23.54
C GLU A 53 0.00 17.63 -22.53
N SER A 54 0.51 18.75 -23.03
CA SER A 54 1.19 19.78 -22.26
C SER A 54 0.56 21.15 -22.52
N SER A 55 -0.76 21.22 -22.33
CA SER A 55 -1.56 22.46 -22.30
C SER A 55 -1.47 23.12 -20.91
N LYS A 56 -1.93 24.37 -20.77
CA LYS A 56 -1.92 25.06 -19.46
C LYS A 56 -2.74 24.29 -18.41
N GLU A 57 -3.75 23.58 -18.87
CA GLU A 57 -4.69 22.80 -18.08
C GLU A 57 -4.13 21.42 -17.67
N SER A 58 -3.14 20.89 -18.42
CA SER A 58 -2.53 19.56 -18.20
C SER A 58 -1.09 19.60 -17.67
N LEU A 59 -0.60 20.77 -17.24
CA LEU A 59 0.73 20.88 -16.65
C LEU A 59 0.83 20.09 -15.34
N ILE A 60 1.72 19.11 -15.34
CA ILE A 60 2.09 18.31 -14.16
C ILE A 60 3.35 18.92 -13.54
N LYS A 61 3.31 19.14 -12.23
CA LYS A 61 4.41 19.70 -11.43
C LYS A 61 5.24 18.60 -10.77
N ASP A 62 4.57 17.59 -10.23
CA ASP A 62 5.21 16.40 -9.64
C ASP A 62 4.44 15.13 -10.01
N VAL A 63 5.15 14.02 -10.20
CA VAL A 63 4.57 12.70 -10.48
C VAL A 63 4.85 11.82 -9.27
N THR A 64 3.98 11.90 -8.25
CA THR A 64 4.22 11.20 -6.99
C THR A 64 3.69 9.76 -6.98
N GLU A 65 2.64 9.49 -7.77
CA GLU A 65 2.05 8.18 -7.97
C GLU A 65 1.37 8.13 -9.34
N TYR A 66 1.33 6.95 -9.98
CA TYR A 66 0.59 6.76 -11.22
C TYR A 66 0.06 5.34 -11.34
N THR A 67 -1.04 5.16 -12.07
CA THR A 67 -1.57 3.83 -12.34
C THR A 67 -2.33 3.78 -13.66
N TYR A 68 -2.30 2.61 -14.29
CA TYR A 68 -3.13 2.32 -15.45
C TYR A 68 -4.40 1.62 -15.00
N HIS A 69 -5.55 2.16 -15.41
CA HIS A 69 -6.85 1.55 -15.12
C HIS A 69 -7.80 1.76 -16.29
N ALA A 70 -8.46 0.68 -16.73
CA ALA A 70 -9.45 0.71 -17.82
C ALA A 70 -8.99 1.49 -19.07
N GLY A 71 -7.74 1.27 -19.49
CA GLY A 71 -7.16 1.90 -20.68
C GLY A 71 -6.89 3.40 -20.56
N LYS A 72 -6.66 3.89 -19.34
CA LYS A 72 -6.27 5.28 -19.06
C LYS A 72 -5.12 5.32 -18.07
N LEU A 73 -4.28 6.33 -18.21
CA LEU A 73 -3.20 6.62 -17.29
C LEU A 73 -3.65 7.69 -16.29
N TYR A 74 -3.61 7.36 -15.00
CA TYR A 74 -3.90 8.29 -13.91
C TYR A 74 -2.58 8.71 -13.28
N ILE A 75 -2.34 10.01 -13.16
CA ILE A 75 -1.13 10.59 -12.57
C ILE A 75 -1.54 11.49 -11.42
N PHE A 76 -1.03 11.21 -10.24
CA PHE A 76 -1.23 12.05 -9.07
C PHE A 76 -0.10 13.05 -8.92
N ASP A 77 -0.48 14.32 -8.96
CA ASP A 77 0.35 15.46 -8.62
C ASP A 77 0.02 15.92 -7.20
N ARG A 78 0.92 15.62 -6.26
CA ARG A 78 0.75 15.96 -4.84
C ARG A 78 0.77 17.46 -4.60
N ASP A 79 1.63 18.19 -5.28
CA ASP A 79 1.77 19.64 -5.09
C ASP A 79 0.50 20.38 -5.49
N GLN A 80 -0.16 19.92 -6.56
CA GLN A 80 -1.43 20.46 -7.01
C GLN A 80 -2.64 19.83 -6.33
N LYS A 81 -2.47 18.67 -5.68
CA LYS A 81 -3.54 17.85 -5.06
C LYS A 81 -4.58 17.39 -6.08
N LYS A 82 -4.13 17.04 -7.28
CA LYS A 82 -4.98 16.65 -8.41
C LYS A 82 -4.52 15.34 -9.02
N ILE A 83 -5.47 14.62 -9.62
CA ILE A 83 -5.16 13.46 -10.45
C ILE A 83 -5.51 13.79 -11.89
N PHE A 84 -4.50 13.78 -12.75
CA PHE A 84 -4.66 13.93 -14.19
C PHE A 84 -4.94 12.56 -14.80
N VAL A 85 -5.91 12.50 -15.71
CA VAL A 85 -6.28 11.28 -16.42
C VAL A 85 -6.00 11.49 -17.89
N PHE A 86 -5.13 10.67 -18.46
CA PHE A 86 -4.78 10.68 -19.86
C PHE A 86 -5.31 9.42 -20.54
N ASP A 87 -5.69 9.54 -21.81
CA ASP A 87 -5.95 8.36 -22.64
C ASP A 87 -4.65 7.69 -23.11
N ASN A 88 -4.78 6.60 -23.86
CA ASN A 88 -3.63 5.83 -24.37
C ASN A 88 -2.81 6.59 -25.43
N GLU A 89 -3.35 7.66 -26.01
CA GLU A 89 -2.65 8.53 -26.97
C GLU A 89 -1.94 9.69 -26.26
N GLY A 90 -2.06 9.78 -24.93
CA GLY A 90 -1.48 10.82 -24.11
C GLY A 90 -2.30 12.12 -24.10
N LYS A 91 -3.52 12.14 -24.62
CA LYS A 91 -4.40 13.32 -24.52
C LYS A 91 -5.01 13.44 -23.15
N LEU A 92 -5.20 14.67 -22.68
CA LEU A 92 -5.87 14.90 -21.40
C LEU A 92 -7.34 14.48 -21.55
N PHE A 93 -7.73 13.46 -20.79
CA PHE A 93 -9.10 12.94 -20.77
C PHE A 93 -9.94 13.58 -19.66
N ASN A 94 -9.39 13.72 -18.45
CA ASN A 94 -10.09 14.28 -17.29
C ASN A 94 -9.11 14.81 -16.24
N ILE A 95 -9.58 15.66 -15.32
CA ILE A 95 -8.86 16.09 -14.13
C ILE A 95 -9.75 15.87 -12.91
N ILE A 96 -9.30 15.03 -11.99
CA ILE A 96 -9.95 14.81 -10.70
C ILE A 96 -9.36 15.80 -9.70
N ASN A 97 -10.15 16.82 -9.38
CA ASN A 97 -9.79 17.89 -8.45
C ASN A 97 -10.97 18.15 -7.51
N LYS A 98 -11.04 17.41 -6.39
CA LYS A 98 -12.08 17.56 -5.36
C LYS A 98 -11.54 18.30 -4.13
N CYS A 99 -10.65 19.27 -4.35
CA CYS A 99 -10.09 20.05 -3.26
C CYS A 99 -11.15 20.97 -2.65
N GLY A 100 -11.39 20.84 -1.34
CA GLY A 100 -12.40 21.61 -0.63
C GLY A 100 -12.74 21.04 0.75
N ASN A 101 -13.88 21.45 1.31
CA ASN A 101 -14.32 21.08 2.66
C ASN A 101 -15.76 20.52 2.69
N GLY A 102 -16.40 20.37 1.53
CA GLY A 102 -17.73 19.79 1.38
C GLY A 102 -17.74 18.26 1.45
N PRO A 103 -18.94 17.65 1.42
CA PRO A 103 -19.08 16.19 1.32
C PRO A 103 -18.41 15.68 0.04
N GLY A 104 -17.49 14.71 0.18
CA GLY A 104 -16.73 14.21 -0.97
C GLY A 104 -15.66 15.19 -1.49
N GLU A 105 -15.20 16.11 -0.64
CA GLU A 105 -14.04 16.94 -0.92
C GLU A 105 -12.93 16.67 0.09
N TYR A 106 -11.68 16.89 -0.33
CA TYR A 106 -10.50 16.72 0.52
C TYR A 106 -9.73 18.04 0.65
N SER A 107 -9.20 18.31 1.83
CA SER A 107 -8.29 19.44 2.07
C SER A 107 -6.84 19.10 1.70
N ASP A 108 -6.51 17.82 1.73
CA ASP A 108 -5.20 17.28 1.39
C ASP A 108 -5.30 15.86 0.86
N LEU A 109 -4.34 15.46 0.03
CA LEU A 109 -4.29 14.16 -0.63
C LEU A 109 -2.86 13.61 -0.53
N SER A 110 -2.71 12.35 -0.09
CA SER A 110 -1.40 11.71 0.06
C SER A 110 -1.18 10.49 -0.81
N ASP A 111 -2.23 9.83 -1.26
CA ASP A 111 -2.13 8.65 -2.12
C ASP A 111 -3.46 8.42 -2.83
N PHE A 112 -3.45 7.63 -3.90
CA PHE A 112 -4.66 7.14 -4.53
C PHE A 112 -4.47 5.71 -5.04
N ARG A 113 -5.55 4.94 -5.09
CA ARG A 113 -5.56 3.55 -5.58
C ARG A 113 -6.91 3.23 -6.20
N PHE A 114 -6.92 2.25 -7.10
CA PHE A 114 -8.15 1.52 -7.41
C PHE A 114 -8.30 0.35 -6.44
N ASN A 115 -9.47 0.22 -5.82
CA ASN A 115 -9.75 -0.91 -4.96
C ASN A 115 -9.93 -2.18 -5.82
N PRO A 116 -9.11 -3.23 -5.66
CA PRO A 116 -9.20 -4.43 -6.49
C PRO A 116 -10.47 -5.24 -6.23
N SER A 117 -11.13 -5.07 -5.08
CA SER A 117 -12.36 -5.79 -4.73
C SER A 117 -13.63 -5.10 -5.23
N THR A 118 -13.64 -3.76 -5.33
CA THR A 118 -14.84 -3.00 -5.71
C THR A 118 -14.71 -2.27 -7.06
N GLY A 119 -13.48 -2.04 -7.53
CA GLY A 119 -13.19 -1.21 -8.70
C GLY A 119 -13.29 0.29 -8.45
N ASP A 120 -13.55 0.71 -7.20
CA ASP A 120 -13.69 2.12 -6.85
C ASP A 120 -12.35 2.85 -6.89
N LEU A 121 -12.39 4.12 -7.27
CA LEU A 121 -11.26 5.03 -7.07
C LEU A 121 -11.27 5.46 -5.60
N GLU A 122 -10.16 5.23 -4.92
CA GLU A 122 -9.97 5.54 -3.52
C GLU A 122 -8.88 6.59 -3.34
N LEU A 123 -9.22 7.68 -2.67
CA LEU A 123 -8.36 8.84 -2.45
C LEU A 123 -8.05 8.97 -0.96
N LEU A 124 -6.79 8.89 -0.58
CA LEU A 124 -6.37 8.99 0.81
C LEU A 124 -6.08 10.43 1.20
N SER A 125 -6.91 10.98 2.08
CA SER A 125 -6.59 12.21 2.81
C SER A 125 -5.97 11.85 4.17
N PRO A 126 -4.74 12.33 4.48
CA PRO A 126 -4.03 12.04 5.73
C PRO A 126 -4.86 12.26 7.01
N MET A 127 -5.74 13.25 6.98
CA MET A 127 -6.63 13.59 8.10
C MET A 127 -8.12 13.33 7.80
N GLY A 128 -8.49 13.22 6.53
CA GLY A 128 -9.89 13.10 6.12
C GLY A 128 -10.42 11.67 5.99
N GLY A 129 -9.56 10.66 5.81
CA GLY A 129 -10.01 9.30 5.53
C GLY A 129 -9.69 8.84 4.10
N ILE A 130 -10.27 7.71 3.72
CA ILE A 130 -10.30 7.22 2.34
C ILE A 130 -11.64 7.63 1.72
N PHE A 131 -11.59 8.52 0.75
CA PHE A 131 -12.76 8.93 -0.03
C PHE A 131 -12.93 8.01 -1.24
N ARG A 132 -14.12 7.47 -1.43
CA ARG A 132 -14.44 6.55 -2.53
C ARG A 132 -15.26 7.26 -3.61
N TYR A 133 -14.91 7.02 -4.86
CA TYR A 133 -15.61 7.52 -6.04
C TYR A 133 -15.78 6.43 -7.09
N ASP A 134 -16.54 6.73 -8.14
CA ASP A 134 -16.39 6.02 -9.40
C ASP A 134 -14.97 6.21 -10.01
N SER A 135 -14.69 5.46 -11.07
CA SER A 135 -13.37 5.44 -11.71
C SER A 135 -12.90 6.79 -12.30
N LEU A 136 -13.80 7.75 -12.51
CA LEU A 136 -13.51 9.07 -13.05
C LEU A 136 -13.61 10.18 -12.00
N GLY A 137 -13.85 9.82 -10.73
CA GLY A 137 -14.00 10.77 -9.65
C GLY A 137 -15.28 11.62 -9.74
N GLN A 138 -16.31 11.22 -10.47
CA GLN A 138 -17.52 12.04 -10.64
C GLN A 138 -18.47 11.86 -9.45
N ASP A 139 -18.90 10.62 -9.22
CA ASP A 139 -19.84 10.24 -8.16
C ASP A 139 -19.11 9.87 -6.87
N PHE A 140 -19.42 10.59 -5.79
CA PHE A 140 -18.93 10.25 -4.45
C PHE A 140 -19.74 9.12 -3.83
N LYS A 141 -19.05 8.05 -3.41
CA LYS A 141 -19.64 6.83 -2.86
C LYS A 141 -19.58 6.74 -1.34
N GLY A 142 -18.77 7.59 -0.69
CA GLY A 142 -18.64 7.64 0.76
C GLY A 142 -17.18 7.74 1.23
N ASN A 143 -17.01 7.86 2.54
CA ASN A 143 -15.71 8.03 3.19
C ASN A 143 -15.49 6.95 4.27
N ILE A 144 -14.30 6.36 4.30
CA ILE A 144 -13.82 5.53 5.40
C ILE A 144 -12.94 6.39 6.30
N SER A 145 -13.41 6.67 7.51
CA SER A 145 -12.59 7.38 8.49
C SER A 145 -11.37 6.55 8.92
N LEU A 146 -10.20 7.19 8.96
CA LEU A 146 -9.03 6.59 9.59
C LEU A 146 -9.23 6.52 11.10
N PRO A 147 -8.82 5.43 11.77
CA PRO A 147 -8.82 5.39 13.23
C PRO A 147 -7.84 6.43 13.77
N LEU A 148 -8.14 7.05 14.92
CA LEU A 148 -7.33 8.14 15.52
C LEU A 148 -5.84 7.78 15.70
N LYS A 149 -5.53 6.49 15.91
CA LYS A 149 -4.15 6.00 16.04
C LYS A 149 -3.39 5.95 14.71
N VAL A 150 -4.10 5.94 13.58
CA VAL A 150 -3.57 5.96 12.20
C VAL A 150 -3.79 7.35 11.63
N SER A 151 -3.42 8.38 12.39
CA SER A 151 -3.40 9.76 11.88
C SER A 151 -2.22 9.93 10.92
N ALA A 152 -2.42 10.73 9.88
CA ALA A 152 -1.42 11.01 8.85
C ALA A 152 -0.91 9.77 8.12
N ALA A 153 -1.81 8.94 7.59
CA ALA A 153 -1.42 7.90 6.65
C ALA A 153 -0.84 8.52 5.35
N HIS A 154 0.30 7.99 4.92
CA HIS A 154 1.05 8.48 3.76
C HIS A 154 0.76 7.63 2.52
N ARG A 155 0.56 6.32 2.71
CA ARG A 155 0.19 5.36 1.67
C ARG A 155 -0.84 4.38 2.20
N PHE A 156 -1.60 3.78 1.30
CA PHE A 156 -2.55 2.71 1.64
C PHE A 156 -2.70 1.69 0.52
N ILE A 157 -3.17 0.50 0.88
CA ILE A 157 -3.64 -0.51 -0.06
C ILE A 157 -4.78 -1.31 0.56
N ALA A 158 -5.81 -1.61 -0.22
CA ALA A 158 -6.85 -2.57 0.16
C ALA A 158 -6.29 -3.99 0.02
N LEU A 159 -6.26 -4.75 1.12
CA LEU A 159 -5.85 -6.16 1.12
C LEU A 159 -7.00 -7.07 0.71
N ASN A 160 -8.23 -6.66 1.03
CA ASN A 160 -9.49 -7.28 0.62
C ASN A 160 -10.61 -6.24 0.80
N LYS A 161 -11.88 -6.66 0.67
CA LYS A 161 -13.05 -5.79 0.79
C LYS A 161 -13.14 -4.99 2.11
N ASN A 162 -12.59 -5.54 3.20
CA ASN A 162 -12.80 -5.04 4.56
C ASN A 162 -11.49 -4.60 5.24
N THR A 163 -10.35 -5.01 4.72
CA THR A 163 -9.06 -4.81 5.38
C THR A 163 -8.15 -3.92 4.53
N TYR A 164 -7.56 -2.93 5.19
CA TYR A 164 -6.59 -2.02 4.61
C TYR A 164 -5.24 -2.14 5.31
N LEU A 165 -4.19 -1.95 4.55
CA LEU A 165 -2.84 -1.74 5.04
C LEU A 165 -2.47 -0.28 4.84
N PHE A 166 -2.15 0.40 5.92
CA PHE A 166 -1.68 1.78 5.90
C PHE A 166 -0.19 1.84 6.20
N PHE A 167 0.51 2.73 5.52
CA PHE A 167 1.86 3.13 5.88
C PHE A 167 1.82 4.56 6.45
N CYS A 168 2.32 4.71 7.67
CA CYS A 168 2.31 5.95 8.44
C CYS A 168 3.75 6.29 8.83
N GLU A 169 4.44 7.05 7.99
CA GLU A 169 5.86 7.38 8.18
C GLU A 169 6.10 8.15 9.49
N ALA A 170 5.22 9.09 9.83
CA ALA A 170 5.33 9.90 11.04
C ALA A 170 5.11 9.12 12.35
N ARG A 171 4.58 7.89 12.29
CA ARG A 171 4.22 7.09 13.47
C ARG A 171 5.47 6.57 14.17
N LYS A 172 5.52 6.51 15.50
CA LYS A 172 6.66 5.92 16.23
C LYS A 172 6.55 4.39 16.25
N GLY A 173 7.68 3.69 16.11
CA GLY A 173 7.73 2.23 16.05
C GLY A 173 7.22 1.70 14.72
N ASN A 174 6.37 0.67 14.80
CA ASN A 174 5.71 0.05 13.64
C ASN A 174 5.00 1.10 12.77
N LYS A 175 5.42 1.18 11.52
CA LYS A 175 4.94 2.16 10.52
C LYS A 175 3.82 1.60 9.67
N MET A 176 3.65 0.28 9.64
CA MET A 176 2.60 -0.38 8.87
C MET A 176 1.48 -0.86 9.78
N VAL A 177 0.24 -0.55 9.41
CA VAL A 177 -0.95 -0.85 10.22
C VAL A 177 -1.99 -1.56 9.37
N VAL A 178 -2.38 -2.75 9.79
CA VAL A 178 -3.49 -3.51 9.19
C VAL A 178 -4.77 -3.16 9.94
N TYR A 179 -5.75 -2.63 9.24
CA TYR A 179 -7.01 -2.13 9.81
C TYR A 179 -8.23 -2.79 9.17
N ASP A 180 -9.15 -3.25 10.00
CA ASP A 180 -10.46 -3.76 9.59
C ASP A 180 -11.50 -2.65 9.70
N ILE A 181 -12.15 -2.32 8.58
CA ILE A 181 -13.10 -1.21 8.50
C ILE A 181 -14.46 -1.54 9.14
N ASP A 182 -14.88 -2.81 9.11
CA ASP A 182 -16.17 -3.25 9.62
C ASP A 182 -16.11 -3.36 11.15
N GLN A 183 -15.03 -3.98 11.65
CA GLN A 183 -14.77 -4.09 13.09
C GLN A 183 -14.21 -2.80 13.69
N LYS A 184 -13.82 -1.83 12.85
CA LYS A 184 -13.20 -0.55 13.23
C LYS A 184 -11.99 -0.72 14.16
N LYS A 185 -11.14 -1.71 13.88
CA LYS A 185 -9.99 -2.04 14.75
C LYS A 185 -8.72 -2.33 13.97
N ILE A 186 -7.59 -2.06 14.62
CA ILE A 186 -6.28 -2.49 14.13
C ILE A 186 -6.13 -3.99 14.41
N ILE A 187 -5.85 -4.77 13.37
CA ILE A 187 -5.61 -6.22 13.45
C ILE A 187 -4.15 -6.49 13.80
N SER A 188 -3.23 -5.74 13.19
CA SER A 188 -1.79 -5.94 13.36
C SER A 188 -1.03 -4.65 13.06
N GLU A 189 0.14 -4.53 13.68
CA GLU A 189 1.11 -3.47 13.42
C GLU A 189 2.46 -4.12 13.15
N MET A 190 3.13 -3.70 12.08
CA MET A 190 4.37 -4.31 11.62
C MET A 190 5.33 -3.25 11.05
N TYR A 191 6.53 -3.68 10.68
CA TYR A 191 7.58 -2.87 10.07
C TYR A 191 8.03 -1.70 10.95
N ASP A 192 8.99 -1.97 11.83
CA ASP A 192 9.70 -0.94 12.58
C ASP A 192 10.87 -0.43 11.73
N LEU A 193 10.97 0.89 11.54
CA LEU A 193 12.08 1.48 10.80
C LEU A 193 13.26 1.70 11.75
N PRO A 194 14.46 1.19 11.45
CA PRO A 194 15.65 1.45 12.24
C PRO A 194 15.88 2.95 12.45
N ARG A 195 16.24 3.35 13.67
CA ARG A 195 16.45 4.76 14.02
C ARG A 195 17.47 5.46 13.10
N PHE A 196 18.41 4.71 12.53
CA PHE A 196 19.48 5.26 11.69
C PHE A 196 19.08 5.71 10.29
N LEU A 197 17.88 5.39 9.83
CA LEU A 197 17.37 5.88 8.55
C LEU A 197 16.79 7.31 8.64
N PHE A 198 16.76 7.90 9.83
CA PHE A 198 16.14 9.20 10.10
C PHE A 198 17.12 10.24 10.67
N PHE A 199 18.42 10.07 10.40
CA PHE A 199 19.49 11.00 10.80
C PHE A 199 19.97 11.84 9.62
#